data_AF-A0A0R1Y3W7-F1
#
_entry.id   AF-A0A0R1Y3W7-F1
#
_cell.length_a   1.000
_cell.length_b   1.000
_cell.length_c   1.000
_cell.angle_alpha   90.00
_cell.angle_beta   90.00
_cell.angle_gamma   90.00
#
_symmetry.space_group_name_H-M   'P 1'
#
loop_
_entity.id
_entity.type
_entity.pdbx_description
1 polymer ?
#
loop_
_entity_poly.entity_id
_entity_poly.type
_entity_poly.pdbx_seq_one_letter_code
_entity_poly.pdbx_strand_id
1 'polypeptide(L)'
;MTKLELKKIWRGKLPIYLFLGFVLLLFINHSAHSWSAYLVGKLGWITLIMGMMGFGVLSSWVFGREYQDETFKDLLALPISRNQIVGAKLIALISTEILLTLACAG
;
A
#
# COMPACT_ATOMS: atom_id res chain seq x y z
N MET A 1 14.49 -12.80 -1.32
CA MET A 1 14.09 -11.53 -1.95
C MET A 1 12.86 -10.91 -1.31
N THR A 2 11.74 -11.64 -1.12
CA THR A 2 10.49 -11.09 -0.55
C THR A 2 10.64 -10.39 0.81
N LYS A 3 11.42 -10.97 1.75
CA LYS A 3 11.68 -10.34 3.07
C LYS A 3 12.41 -8.98 2.94
N LEU A 4 13.25 -8.82 1.94
CA LEU A 4 13.98 -7.58 1.67
C LEU A 4 13.01 -6.51 1.15
N GLU A 5 12.17 -6.86 0.17
CA GLU A 5 11.14 -5.97 -0.38
C GLU A 5 10.16 -5.52 0.71
N LEU A 6 9.70 -6.44 1.56
CA LEU A 6 8.84 -6.12 2.68
C LEU A 6 9.54 -5.13 3.64
N LYS A 7 10.79 -5.42 4.03
CA LYS A 7 11.57 -4.53 4.90
C LYS A 7 11.75 -3.14 4.27
N LYS A 8 11.95 -3.05 2.95
CA LYS A 8 12.03 -1.78 2.21
C LYS A 8 10.76 -0.96 2.37
N ILE A 9 9.59 -1.57 2.14
CA ILE A 9 8.28 -0.92 2.28
C ILE A 9 8.08 -0.36 3.69
N TRP A 10 8.33 -1.17 4.73
CA TRP A 10 8.17 -0.73 6.12
C TRP A 10 9.15 0.35 6.54
N ARG A 11 10.40 0.30 6.06
CA ARG A 11 11.39 1.37 6.32
C ARG A 11 11.01 2.69 5.66
N GLY A 12 10.35 2.64 4.51
CA GLY A 12 9.80 3.81 3.83
C GLY A 12 8.64 4.49 4.56
N LYS A 13 8.07 3.82 5.59
CA LYS A 13 6.88 4.25 6.35
C LYS A 13 5.65 4.52 5.47
N LEU A 14 5.67 4.12 4.19
CA LEU A 14 4.58 4.38 3.26
C LEU A 14 3.24 3.78 3.72
N PRO A 15 3.17 2.52 4.22
CA PRO A 15 1.92 1.99 4.74
C PRO A 15 1.35 2.81 5.89
N ILE A 16 2.23 3.39 6.72
CA ILE A 16 1.84 4.25 7.85
C ILE A 16 1.24 5.57 7.32
N TYR A 17 1.84 6.19 6.31
CA TYR A 17 1.30 7.41 5.71
C TYR A 17 -0.03 7.16 4.99
N LEU A 18 -0.18 6.02 4.31
CA LEU A 18 -1.44 5.62 3.69
C LEU A 18 -2.53 5.40 4.75
N PHE A 19 -2.20 4.73 5.85
CA PHE A 19 -3.12 4.54 6.97
C PHE A 19 -3.48 5.87 7.66
N LEU A 20 -2.50 6.75 7.89
CA LEU A 20 -2.76 8.08 8.44
C LEU A 20 -3.66 8.92 7.52
N GLY A 21 -3.47 8.81 6.20
CA GLY A 21 -4.33 9.43 5.20
C GLY A 21 -5.77 8.91 5.29
N PHE A 22 -5.95 7.59 5.39
CA PHE A 22 -7.25 6.96 5.63
C PHE A 22 -7.93 7.50 6.90
N VAL A 23 -7.20 7.50 8.02
CA VAL A 23 -7.71 8.02 9.30
C VAL A 23 -8.10 9.49 9.17
N LEU A 24 -7.28 10.31 8.51
CA LEU A 24 -7.59 11.71 8.26
C LEU A 24 -8.86 11.87 7.42
N LEU A 25 -9.08 11.06 6.38
CA LEU A 25 -10.31 11.04 5.59
C LEU A 25 -11.55 10.69 6.43
N LEU A 26 -11.39 9.83 7.45
CA LEU A 26 -12.48 9.55 8.40
C LEU A 26 -12.84 10.77 9.26
N PHE A 27 -11.90 11.67 9.53
CA PHE A 27 -12.16 12.91 10.27
C PHE A 27 -12.67 14.05 9.39
N ILE A 28 -12.44 14.01 8.07
CA ILE A 28 -13.00 15.00 7.15
C ILE A 28 -14.54 14.87 7.13
N ASN A 29 -15.17 16.02 7.38
CA ASN A 29 -16.58 16.36 7.57
C ASN A 29 -17.65 15.39 6.99
N HIS A 30 -18.63 14.96 7.80
CA HIS A 30 -20.05 14.85 7.39
C HIS A 30 -20.99 14.67 8.60
N SER A 31 -22.12 15.36 8.56
CA SER A 31 -23.29 15.21 9.43
C SER A 31 -23.99 13.86 9.20
N ALA A 32 -23.41 12.76 9.64
CA ALA A 32 -24.09 11.47 9.63
C ALA A 32 -25.12 11.44 10.77
N HIS A 33 -26.41 11.48 10.41
CA HIS A 33 -27.50 11.51 11.40
C HIS A 33 -27.80 10.13 12.01
N SER A 34 -27.21 9.04 11.48
CA SER A 34 -27.40 7.68 11.98
C SER A 34 -26.13 6.81 11.85
N TRP A 35 -25.99 5.82 12.74
CA TRP A 35 -24.89 4.86 12.73
C TRP A 35 -24.81 4.03 11.44
N SER A 36 -25.95 3.68 10.84
CA SER A 36 -25.97 2.91 9.58
C SER A 36 -25.43 3.73 8.41
N ALA A 37 -25.74 5.02 8.33
CA ALA A 37 -25.21 5.91 7.32
C ALA A 37 -23.69 6.11 7.45
N TYR A 38 -23.17 6.11 8.68
CA TYR A 38 -21.74 6.15 8.93
C TYR A 38 -21.03 4.86 8.48
N LEU A 39 -21.52 3.69 8.90
CA LEU A 39 -20.89 2.40 8.60
C LEU A 39 -20.96 2.04 7.10
N VAL A 40 -22.15 2.12 6.50
CA VAL A 40 -22.34 1.70 5.10
C VAL A 40 -21.94 2.80 4.13
N GLY A 41 -22.28 4.05 4.43
CA GLY A 41 -21.93 5.18 3.60
C GLY A 41 -20.46 5.54 3.74
N LYS A 42 -20.07 6.08 4.89
CA LYS A 42 -18.74 6.67 5.03
C LYS A 42 -17.62 5.63 5.07
N LEU A 43 -17.68 4.70 6.03
CA LEU A 43 -16.60 3.72 6.22
C LEU A 43 -16.42 2.84 4.97
N GLY A 44 -17.52 2.30 4.43
CA GLY A 44 -17.49 1.48 3.21
C GLY A 44 -16.86 2.20 2.00
N TRP A 45 -17.33 3.40 1.67
CA TRP A 45 -16.79 4.16 0.52
C TRP A 45 -15.32 4.53 0.69
N ILE A 46 -14.92 5.00 1.87
CA ILE A 46 -13.53 5.39 2.12
C ILE A 46 -12.61 4.17 2.08
N THR A 47 -13.02 3.03 2.65
CA THR A 47 -12.23 1.78 2.59
C THR A 47 -12.06 1.28 1.15
N LEU A 48 -13.10 1.38 0.31
CA LEU A 48 -13.01 1.05 -1.12
C LEU A 48 -12.01 1.94 -1.86
N ILE A 49 -12.12 3.26 -1.69
CA ILE A 49 -11.21 4.23 -2.32
C ILE A 49 -9.78 3.99 -1.84
N MET A 50 -9.60 3.75 -0.54
CA MET A 50 -8.29 3.51 0.05
C MET A 50 -7.65 2.23 -0.48
N GLY A 51 -8.39 1.15 -0.69
CA GLY A 51 -7.84 -0.08 -1.28
C GLY A 51 -7.40 0.11 -2.74
N MET A 52 -8.19 0.82 -3.55
CA MET A 52 -7.82 1.07 -4.94
C MET A 52 -6.63 2.04 -5.06
N MET A 53 -6.70 3.17 -4.36
CA MET A 53 -5.68 4.21 -4.40
C MET A 53 -4.41 3.80 -3.64
N GLY A 54 -4.56 3.11 -2.52
CA GLY A 54 -3.47 2.55 -1.72
C GLY A 54 -2.60 1.62 -2.55
N PHE A 55 -3.22 0.68 -3.26
CA PHE A 55 -2.52 -0.18 -4.22
C PHE A 55 -1.76 0.61 -5.29
N GLY A 56 -2.40 1.62 -5.90
CA GLY A 56 -1.76 2.44 -6.95
C GLY A 56 -0.52 3.18 -6.44
N VAL A 57 -0.61 3.80 -5.27
CA VAL A 57 0.51 4.53 -4.66
C VAL A 57 1.60 3.55 -4.20
N LEU A 58 1.24 2.45 -3.55
CA LEU A 58 2.18 1.46 -3.05
C LEU A 58 2.95 0.79 -4.21
N SER A 59 2.26 0.41 -5.28
CA SER A 59 2.89 -0.17 -6.48
C SER A 59 3.81 0.79 -7.18
N SER A 60 3.36 2.03 -7.43
CA SER A 60 4.21 3.07 -8.01
C SER A 60 5.47 3.31 -7.17
N TRP A 61 5.35 3.35 -5.85
CA TRP A 61 6.49 3.56 -4.94
C TRP A 61 7.47 2.38 -4.91
N VAL A 62 6.97 1.13 -4.90
CA VAL A 62 7.81 -0.08 -4.83
C VAL A 62 8.70 -0.23 -6.06
N PHE A 63 8.15 0.04 -7.25
CA PHE A 63 8.88 -0.02 -8.52
C PHE A 63 9.61 1.29 -8.84
N GLY A 64 8.99 2.43 -8.57
CA GLY A 64 9.52 3.75 -8.89
C GLY A 64 10.77 4.12 -8.09
N ARG A 65 10.89 3.67 -6.83
CA ARG A 65 12.07 3.96 -6.00
C ARG A 65 13.37 3.47 -6.62
N GLU A 66 13.36 2.26 -7.16
CA GLU A 66 14.56 1.64 -7.74
C GLU A 66 14.94 2.25 -9.07
N TYR A 67 13.96 2.81 -9.79
CA TYR A 67 14.20 3.57 -11.00
C TYR A 67 14.80 4.95 -10.67
N GLN A 68 14.29 5.63 -9.63
CA GLN A 68 14.80 6.92 -9.18
C GLN A 68 16.18 6.84 -8.55
N ASP A 69 16.46 5.77 -7.79
CA ASP A 69 17.75 5.56 -7.13
C ASP A 69 18.81 4.97 -8.10
N GLU A 70 18.48 4.79 -9.39
CA GLU A 70 19.31 4.17 -10.46
C GLU A 70 19.81 2.73 -10.19
N THR A 71 19.49 2.16 -9.02
CA THR A 71 19.85 0.81 -8.57
C THR A 71 19.15 -0.33 -9.33
N PHE A 72 18.18 -0.01 -10.20
CA PHE A 72 17.50 -1.01 -11.02
C PHE A 72 18.48 -1.82 -11.90
N LYS A 73 19.54 -1.20 -12.41
CA LYS A 73 20.56 -1.89 -13.22
C LYS A 73 21.38 -2.86 -12.38
N ASP A 74 21.73 -2.47 -11.16
CA ASP A 74 22.47 -3.32 -10.22
C ASP A 74 21.66 -4.55 -9.79
N LEU A 75 20.34 -4.37 -9.63
CA LEU A 75 19.39 -5.46 -9.39
C LEU A 75 19.35 -6.49 -10.53
N LEU A 76 19.49 -6.03 -11.78
CA LEU A 76 19.52 -6.89 -12.97
C LEU A 76 20.89 -7.54 -13.20
N ALA A 77 21.95 -7.02 -12.59
CA ALA A 77 23.29 -7.60 -12.66
C ALA A 77 23.47 -8.77 -11.68
N LEU A 78 22.63 -8.87 -10.64
CA LEU A 78 22.62 -10.02 -9.73
C LEU A 78 22.26 -11.32 -10.49
N PRO A 79 22.85 -12.47 -10.11
CA PRO A 79 22.58 -13.77 -10.73
C PRO A 79 21.25 -14.37 -10.24
N ILE A 80 20.18 -13.58 -10.26
CA ILE A 80 18.81 -13.95 -9.89
C ILE A 80 17.90 -13.75 -11.09
N SER A 81 16.95 -14.67 -11.28
CA SER A 81 16.04 -14.57 -12.42
C SER A 81 15.12 -13.35 -12.30
N ARG A 82 14.84 -12.70 -13.43
CA ARG A 82 13.94 -11.52 -13.49
C ARG A 82 12.55 -11.85 -12.93
N ASN A 83 12.06 -13.06 -13.17
CA ASN A 83 10.76 -13.53 -12.66
C ASN A 83 10.74 -13.64 -11.14
N GLN A 84 11.84 -14.05 -10.51
CA GLN A 84 11.93 -14.10 -9.04
C GLN A 84 11.93 -12.70 -8.42
N ILE A 85 12.56 -11.72 -9.07
CA ILE A 85 12.54 -10.31 -8.62
C ILE A 85 11.10 -9.78 -8.67
N VAL A 86 10.43 -9.91 -9.81
CA VAL A 86 9.05 -9.44 -9.99
C VAL A 86 8.09 -10.16 -9.04
N GLY A 87 8.20 -11.49 -8.94
CA GLY A 87 7.38 -12.29 -8.02
C GLY A 87 7.56 -11.88 -6.56
N ALA A 88 8.79 -11.60 -6.12
CA ALA A 88 9.05 -11.13 -4.77
C ALA A 88 8.42 -9.76 -4.49
N LYS A 89 8.43 -8.84 -5.46
CA LYS A 89 7.79 -7.53 -5.36
C LYS A 89 6.27 -7.65 -5.25
N LEU A 90 5.67 -8.46 -6.11
CA LEU A 90 4.22 -8.69 -6.11
C LEU A 90 3.75 -9.31 -4.79
N ILE A 91 4.47 -10.32 -4.26
CA ILE A 91 4.12 -10.94 -2.97
C ILE A 91 4.24 -9.93 -1.82
N ALA A 92 5.31 -9.13 -1.79
CA ALA A 92 5.48 -8.12 -0.74
C ALA A 92 4.39 -7.04 -0.80
N LEU A 93 3.98 -6.68 -2.02
CA LEU A 93 2.93 -5.71 -2.26
C LEU A 93 1.56 -6.24 -1.84
N ILE A 94 1.17 -7.44 -2.30
CA ILE A 94 -0.08 -8.11 -1.91
C ILE A 94 -0.15 -8.27 -0.38
N SER A 95 0.95 -8.70 0.25
CA SER A 95 1.00 -8.91 1.69
C SER A 95 0.78 -7.60 2.47
N THR A 96 1.33 -6.50 1.98
CA THR A 96 1.17 -5.17 2.59
C THR A 96 -0.23 -4.61 2.34
N GLU A 97 -0.77 -4.80 1.13
CA GLU A 97 -2.10 -4.31 0.75
C GLU A 97 -3.21 -5.04 1.51
N ILE A 98 -3.08 -6.36 1.70
CA ILE A 98 -3.99 -7.14 2.54
C ILE A 98 -3.96 -6.62 3.97
N LEU A 99 -2.76 -6.37 4.52
CA LEU A 99 -2.62 -5.84 5.87
C LEU A 99 -3.25 -4.44 6.00
N LEU A 100 -3.04 -3.56 5.02
CA LEU A 100 -3.64 -2.22 5.01
C LEU A 100 -5.17 -2.30 4.89
N THR A 101 -5.69 -3.17 4.02
CA THR A 101 -7.13 -3.38 3.85
C THR A 101 -7.76 -3.89 5.13
N LEU A 102 -7.14 -4.87 5.81
CA LEU A 102 -7.62 -5.38 7.09
C LEU A 102 -7.60 -4.30 8.17
N ALA A 103 -6.57 -3.45 8.21
CA ALA A 103 -6.47 -2.34 9.15
C ALA A 103 -7.51 -1.24 8.91
N CYS A 104 -7.96 -1.04 7.67
CA CYS A 104 -9.01 -0.06 7.32
C CYS A 104 -10.43 -0.62 7.45
N ALA A 105 -10.59 -1.95 7.42
CA ALA A 105 -11.88 -2.62 7.48
C ALA A 105 -12.32 -3.00 8.91
N GLY A 106 -11.36 -3.14 9.85
CA GLY A 106 -11.61 -3.42 11.27
C GLY A 106 -11.81 -2.16 12.10
#